data_AF-A0A164IVE4-F1
#
_entry.id   AF-A0A164IVE4-F1
#
_cell.length_a   1.000
_cell.length_b   1.000
_cell.length_c   1.000
_cell.angle_alpha   90.00
_cell.angle_beta   90.00
_cell.angle_gamma   90.00
#
_symmetry.space_group_name_H-M   'P 1'
#
loop_
_entity.id
_entity.type
_entity.pdbx_description
1 polymer ?
#
loop_
_entity_poly.entity_id
_entity_poly.type
_entity_poly.pdbx_seq_one_letter_code
_entity_poly.pdbx_strand_id
1 'polypeptide(L)'
;DQEIVQMIGTDDRVMTSFAPSLEECVRASIFTQQQALRHLGNKLRQKRFFGGPKKTATEEARETLATTILAHVPVENFNFKAKAMYLALMIRRVIQAENDPSSVDDRDYYGNKR
;
A
#
# COMPACT_ATOMS: atom_id res chain seq x y z
N ASP A 1 -1.11 -8.66 -10.69
CA ASP A 1 -2.45 -8.09 -10.44
C ASP A 1 -3.46 -9.12 -9.95
N GLN A 2 -3.59 -10.30 -10.57
CA GLN A 2 -4.50 -11.34 -10.08
C GLN A 2 -4.31 -11.69 -8.59
N GLU A 3 -3.06 -11.92 -8.16
CA GLU A 3 -2.75 -12.18 -6.74
C GLU A 3 -3.16 -11.00 -5.84
N ILE A 4 -3.04 -9.75 -6.29
CA ILE A 4 -3.44 -8.55 -5.54
C ILE A 4 -4.94 -8.57 -5.27
N VAL A 5 -5.74 -8.82 -6.31
CA VAL A 5 -7.20 -8.92 -6.19
C VAL A 5 -7.58 -10.04 -5.22
N GLN A 6 -6.97 -11.22 -5.36
CA GLN A 6 -7.26 -12.36 -4.48
C GLN A 6 -6.85 -12.12 -3.02
N MET A 7 -5.76 -11.37 -2.78
CA MET A 7 -5.35 -10.99 -1.42
C MET A 7 -6.34 -10.01 -0.78
N ILE A 8 -6.93 -9.10 -1.55
CA ILE A 8 -7.92 -8.14 -1.05
C ILE A 8 -9.27 -8.85 -0.84
N GLY A 9 -9.74 -9.62 -1.80
CA GLY A 9 -10.96 -10.41 -1.67
C GLY A 9 -11.49 -10.93 -3.00
N THR A 10 -12.19 -12.05 -2.95
CA THR A 10 -12.79 -12.72 -4.12
C THR A 10 -14.28 -12.41 -4.28
N ASP A 11 -14.86 -11.60 -3.38
CA ASP A 11 -16.25 -11.21 -3.45
C ASP A 11 -16.46 -10.23 -4.62
N ASP A 12 -17.49 -10.44 -5.43
CA ASP A 12 -17.78 -9.63 -6.64
C ASP A 12 -17.81 -8.13 -6.34
N ARG A 13 -18.35 -7.75 -5.17
CA ARG A 13 -18.40 -6.35 -4.71
C ARG A 13 -17.00 -5.78 -4.50
N VAL A 14 -16.12 -6.54 -3.85
CA VAL A 14 -14.74 -6.13 -3.59
C VAL A 14 -13.97 -6.00 -4.90
N MET A 15 -14.13 -6.97 -5.80
CA MET A 15 -13.50 -6.94 -7.12
C MET A 15 -13.98 -5.74 -7.94
N THR A 16 -15.28 -5.45 -7.94
CA THR A 16 -15.88 -4.31 -8.67
C THR A 16 -15.41 -2.98 -8.12
N SER A 17 -15.41 -2.79 -6.79
CA SER A 17 -14.92 -1.56 -6.15
C SER A 17 -13.42 -1.33 -6.38
N PHE A 18 -12.63 -2.40 -6.48
CA PHE A 18 -11.17 -2.29 -6.66
C PHE A 18 -10.73 -2.16 -8.13
N ALA A 19 -11.57 -2.57 -9.09
CA ALA A 19 -11.24 -2.55 -10.52
C ALA A 19 -10.75 -1.17 -11.04
N PRO A 20 -11.36 -0.01 -10.66
CA PRO A 20 -10.88 1.30 -11.10
C PRO A 20 -9.44 1.61 -10.70
N SER A 21 -8.97 1.12 -9.54
CA SER A 21 -7.58 1.29 -9.10
C SER A 21 -6.60 0.51 -9.97
N LEU A 22 -6.99 -0.66 -10.49
CA LEU A 22 -6.18 -1.42 -11.45
C LEU A 22 -6.14 -0.71 -12.81
N GLU A 23 -7.27 -0.17 -13.28
CA GLU A 23 -7.33 0.61 -14.51
C GLU A 23 -6.44 1.86 -14.44
N GLU A 24 -6.37 2.51 -13.28
CA GLU A 24 -5.48 3.67 -13.08
C GLU A 24 -4.00 3.27 -13.21
N CYS A 25 -3.59 2.13 -12.65
CA CYS A 25 -2.23 1.61 -12.82
C CYS A 25 -1.87 1.36 -14.30
N VAL A 26 -2.81 0.79 -15.07
CA VAL A 26 -2.64 0.57 -16.51
C VAL A 26 -2.55 1.91 -17.26
N ARG A 27 -3.43 2.86 -16.94
CA ARG A 27 -3.42 4.22 -17.51
C ARG A 27 -2.11 4.96 -17.23
N ALA A 28 -1.52 4.73 -16.05
CA ALA A 28 -0.22 5.25 -15.66
C ALA A 28 0.97 4.49 -16.29
N SER A 29 0.72 3.45 -17.10
CA SER A 29 1.73 2.60 -17.74
C SER A 29 2.68 1.91 -16.75
N ILE A 30 2.16 1.47 -15.60
CA ILE A 30 2.93 0.78 -14.56
C ILE A 30 2.71 -0.72 -14.67
N PHE A 31 3.71 -1.44 -15.18
CA PHE A 31 3.63 -2.90 -15.38
C PHE A 31 4.74 -3.68 -14.68
N THR A 32 5.75 -2.98 -14.16
CA THR A 32 6.91 -3.59 -13.50
C THR A 32 7.20 -2.92 -12.16
N GLN A 33 7.85 -3.67 -11.27
CA GLN A 33 8.28 -3.14 -9.97
C GLN A 33 9.19 -1.91 -10.12
N GLN A 34 10.09 -1.91 -11.10
CA GLN A 34 10.98 -0.77 -11.35
C GLN A 34 10.22 0.49 -11.77
N GLN A 35 9.22 0.36 -12.66
CA GLN A 35 8.35 1.49 -13.03
C GLN A 35 7.55 2.00 -11.83
N ALA A 36 6.99 1.09 -11.02
CA ALA A 36 6.24 1.46 -9.82
C ALA A 36 7.13 2.21 -8.81
N LEU A 37 8.34 1.74 -8.56
CA LEU A 37 9.29 2.40 -7.66
C LEU A 37 9.72 3.78 -8.19
N ARG A 38 9.92 3.93 -9.50
CA ARG A 38 10.21 5.25 -10.11
C ARG A 38 9.02 6.19 -9.98
N HIS A 39 7.81 5.69 -10.26
CA HIS A 39 6.58 6.48 -10.15
C HIS A 39 6.37 7.00 -8.71
N LEU A 40 6.59 6.15 -7.71
CA LEU A 40 6.55 6.54 -6.31
C LEU A 40 7.69 7.50 -5.95
N GLY A 41 8.92 7.19 -6.35
CA GLY A 41 10.11 8.00 -6.05
C GLY A 41 9.99 9.44 -6.56
N ASN A 42 9.40 9.65 -7.73
CA ASN A 42 9.17 10.99 -8.30
C ASN A 42 8.12 11.80 -7.51
N LYS A 43 7.24 11.14 -6.74
CA LYS A 43 6.25 11.79 -5.87
C LYS A 43 6.76 11.99 -4.45
N LEU A 44 7.87 11.35 -4.08
CA LEU A 44 8.47 11.52 -2.75
C LEU A 44 9.19 12.86 -2.68
N ARG A 45 9.02 13.53 -1.54
CA ARG A 45 9.80 14.73 -1.24
C ARG A 45 11.21 14.30 -0.87
N GLN A 46 12.15 14.52 -1.80
CA GLN A 46 13.56 14.15 -1.60
C GLN A 46 14.07 14.69 -0.27
N LYS A 47 14.56 13.80 0.59
CA LYS A 47 15.25 14.22 1.80
C LYS A 47 16.60 14.81 1.40
N ARG A 48 16.84 16.08 1.75
CA ARG A 48 18.16 16.70 1.60
C ARG A 48 19.12 16.04 2.57
N PHE A 49 19.88 15.06 2.08
CA PHE A 49 20.92 14.43 2.86
C PHE A 49 22.17 15.32 2.84
N PHE A 50 22.57 15.85 3.99
CA PHE A 50 23.84 16.52 4.14
C PHE A 50 24.93 15.44 4.34
N GLY A 51 25.84 15.31 3.38
CA GLY A 51 27.09 14.54 3.55
C GLY A 51 27.06 13.05 3.20
N GLY A 52 26.01 12.53 2.56
CA GLY A 52 25.94 11.14 2.10
C GLY A 52 25.77 11.02 0.57
N PRO A 53 26.08 9.85 -0.03
CA PRO A 53 25.83 9.60 -1.43
C PRO A 53 24.35 9.79 -1.75
N LYS A 54 24.05 10.49 -2.86
CA LYS A 54 22.67 10.70 -3.32
C LYS A 54 22.05 9.34 -3.69
N LYS A 55 21.03 8.93 -2.94
CA LYS A 55 20.19 7.78 -3.30
C LYS A 55 19.38 8.10 -4.55
N THR A 56 19.17 7.09 -5.38
CA THR A 56 18.25 7.20 -6.51
C THR A 56 16.81 7.30 -6.02
N ALA A 57 15.91 7.92 -6.79
CA ALA A 57 14.49 8.01 -6.43
C ALA A 57 13.86 6.63 -6.17
N THR A 58 14.31 5.60 -6.88
CA THR A 58 13.87 4.20 -6.70
C THR A 58 14.32 3.60 -5.38
N GLU A 59 15.53 3.91 -4.92
CA GLU A 59 16.05 3.43 -3.64
C GLU A 59 15.37 4.16 -2.48
N GLU A 60 15.18 5.48 -2.60
CA GLU A 60 14.44 6.28 -1.62
C GLU A 60 12.98 5.77 -1.50
N ALA A 61 12.33 5.42 -2.61
CA ALA A 61 11.02 4.80 -2.59
C ALA A 61 11.01 3.44 -1.87
N ARG A 62 11.98 2.57 -2.18
CA ARG A 62 12.07 1.25 -1.54
C ARG A 62 12.32 1.35 -0.03
N GLU A 63 13.20 2.25 0.39
CA GLU A 63 13.49 2.49 1.79
C GLU A 63 12.31 3.12 2.54
N THR A 64 11.59 4.04 1.90
CA THR A 64 10.37 4.64 2.46
C THR A 64 9.29 3.59 2.69
N LEU A 65 9.10 2.67 1.73
CA LEU A 65 8.19 1.54 1.88
C LEU A 65 8.62 0.61 3.03
N ALA A 66 9.94 0.40 3.20
CA ALA A 66 10.46 -0.46 4.25
C ALA A 66 10.29 0.15 5.65
N THR A 67 10.60 1.44 5.80
CA THR A 67 10.81 2.07 7.11
C THR A 67 9.68 2.97 7.58
N THR A 68 8.95 3.60 6.66
CA THR A 68 7.98 4.66 6.98
C THR A 68 6.55 4.16 6.83
N ILE A 69 6.21 3.56 5.70
CA ILE A 69 4.87 3.02 5.46
C ILE A 69 4.70 1.74 6.27
N LEU A 70 3.68 1.66 7.14
CA LEU A 70 3.45 0.53 8.05
C LEU A 70 4.73 0.17 8.82
N ALA A 71 5.34 1.14 9.48
CA ALA A 71 6.64 1.00 10.16
C ALA A 71 6.69 -0.11 11.23
N HIS A 72 5.55 -0.49 11.79
CA HIS A 72 5.43 -1.56 12.78
C HIS A 72 5.43 -2.97 12.15
N VAL A 73 5.28 -3.09 10.83
CA VAL A 73 5.36 -4.36 10.11
C VAL A 73 6.79 -4.56 9.61
N PRO A 74 7.54 -5.55 10.14
CA PRO A 74 8.94 -5.75 9.79
C PRO A 74 9.11 -6.17 8.32
N VAL A 75 10.25 -5.79 7.75
CA VAL A 75 10.67 -6.14 6.39
C VAL A 75 12.10 -6.66 6.46
N GLU A 76 12.27 -7.95 6.26
CA GLU A 76 13.59 -8.61 6.26
C GLU A 76 14.04 -8.86 4.82
N ASN A 77 15.28 -8.49 4.48
CA ASN A 77 15.85 -8.69 3.14
C ASN A 77 14.96 -8.14 1.99
N PHE A 78 14.28 -7.00 2.23
CA PHE A 78 13.29 -6.44 1.30
C PHE A 78 12.15 -7.39 0.93
N ASN A 79 11.82 -8.35 1.79
CA ASN A 79 10.61 -9.15 1.67
C ASN A 79 9.41 -8.36 2.19
N PHE A 80 8.61 -7.83 1.26
CA PHE A 80 7.44 -7.02 1.57
C PHE A 80 6.15 -7.85 1.72
N LYS A 81 6.19 -9.18 1.65
CA LYS A 81 4.99 -10.01 1.60
C LYS A 81 4.05 -9.79 2.78
N ALA A 82 4.58 -9.75 4.01
CA ALA A 82 3.78 -9.47 5.21
C ALA A 82 3.13 -8.08 5.17
N LYS A 83 3.88 -7.06 4.71
CA LYS A 83 3.40 -5.69 4.57
C LYS A 83 2.34 -5.56 3.46
N ALA A 84 2.51 -6.29 2.36
CA ALA A 84 1.52 -6.37 1.27
C ALA A 84 0.21 -7.02 1.74
N MET A 85 0.29 -8.12 2.50
CA MET A 85 -0.90 -8.77 3.09
C MET A 85 -1.62 -7.84 4.07
N TYR A 86 -0.87 -7.14 4.93
CA TYR A 86 -1.45 -6.18 5.86
C TYR A 86 -2.19 -5.05 5.13
N LEU A 87 -1.56 -4.50 4.07
CA LEU A 87 -2.17 -3.46 3.24
C LEU A 87 -3.42 -3.98 2.50
N ALA A 88 -3.39 -5.20 1.97
CA ALA A 88 -4.54 -5.81 1.32
C ALA A 88 -5.73 -5.95 2.28
N LEU A 89 -5.49 -6.34 3.54
CA LEU A 89 -6.52 -6.39 4.58
C LEU A 89 -7.08 -5.00 4.90
N MET A 90 -6.23 -3.97 4.98
CA MET A 90 -6.68 -2.59 5.18
C MET A 90 -7.59 -2.14 4.04
N ILE A 91 -7.20 -2.39 2.79
CA ILE A 91 -8.02 -2.06 1.60
C ILE A 91 -9.36 -2.80 1.66
N ARG A 92 -9.36 -4.10 1.97
CA ARG A 92 -10.59 -4.88 2.11
C ARG A 92 -11.56 -4.26 3.12
N ARG A 93 -11.07 -3.89 4.30
CA ARG A 93 -11.90 -3.28 5.36
C ARG A 93 -12.48 -1.93 4.94
N VAL A 94 -11.72 -1.12 4.21
CA VAL A 94 -12.23 0.16 3.66
C VAL A 94 -13.37 -0.10 2.68
N ILE A 95 -13.21 -1.03 1.75
CA ILE A 95 -14.26 -1.39 0.79
C ILE A 95 -15.49 -1.96 1.50
N GLN A 96 -15.31 -2.77 2.55
CA GLN A 96 -16.42 -3.29 3.35
C GLN A 96 -17.19 -2.17 4.05
N ALA A 97 -16.48 -1.23 4.69
CA ALA A 97 -17.08 -0.08 5.36
C ALA A 97 -17.77 0.91 4.40
N GLU A 98 -17.29 1.03 3.16
CA GLU A 98 -17.95 1.82 2.11
C GLU A 98 -19.34 1.26 1.78
N ASN A 99 -19.47 -0.06 1.74
CA ASN A 99 -20.71 -0.74 1.33
C ASN A 99 -21.67 -1.03 2.50
N ASP A 100 -21.16 -1.07 3.73
CA ASP A 100 -21.91 -1.36 4.95
C ASP A 100 -21.49 -0.40 6.07
N PRO A 101 -22.33 0.60 6.41
CA PRO A 101 -22.04 1.55 7.48
C PRO A 101 -21.85 0.89 8.85
N SER A 102 -22.38 -0.31 9.08
CA SER A 102 -22.19 -1.03 10.35
C SER A 102 -20.80 -1.64 10.50
N SER A 103 -20.05 -1.75 9.40
CA SER A 103 -18.66 -2.20 9.36
C SER A 103 -17.65 -1.08 9.72
N VAL A 104 -18.11 0.13 10.04
CA VAL A 104 -17.26 1.23 10.51
C VAL A 104 -16.92 1.04 11.99
N ASP A 105 -15.62 1.00 12.31
CA ASP A 105 -15.15 0.82 13.69
C ASP A 105 -15.58 1.97 14.61
N ASP A 106 -16.17 1.64 15.76
CA ASP A 106 -16.50 2.60 16.82
C ASP A 106 -15.22 3.07 17.54
N ARG A 107 -15.00 4.39 17.49
CA ARG A 107 -13.85 5.04 18.11
C ARG A 107 -13.91 5.04 19.64
N ASP A 108 -15.10 4.95 20.22
CA ASP A 108 -15.33 5.02 21.66
C ASP A 108 -15.39 3.64 22.33
N TYR A 109 -15.34 2.57 21.54
CA TYR A 109 -15.18 1.22 22.07
C TYR A 109 -13.92 1.10 22.94
N TYR A 110 -14.10 0.77 24.22
CA TYR A 110 -13.01 0.73 25.21
C TYR A 110 -11.89 -0.25 24.86
N GLY A 111 -12.18 -1.33 24.12
CA GLY A 111 -11.15 -2.29 23.69
C GLY A 111 -10.13 -1.70 22.69
N ASN A 112 -10.43 -0.55 22.07
CA ASN A 112 -9.51 0.16 21.19
C ASN A 112 -8.60 1.15 21.93
N LYS A 113 -8.86 1.39 23.23
CA LYS A 113 -8.08 2.32 24.06
C LYS A 113 -6.83 1.61 24.60
N ARG A 114 -5.78 2.39 24.86
CA ARG A 114 -4.54 1.93 25.49
C ARG A 114 -4.49 2.40 26.93
#